data_AF-A0A0B7BQ60-F1
#
_entry.id   AF-A0A0B7BQ60-F1
#
_cell.length_a   1.000
_cell.length_b   1.000
_cell.length_c   1.000
_cell.angle_alpha   90.00
_cell.angle_beta   90.00
_cell.angle_gamma   90.00
#
_symmetry.space_group_name_H-M   'P 1'
#
loop_
_entity.id
_entity.type
_entity.pdbx_description
1 polymer ?
#
loop_
_entity_poly.entity_id
_entity_poly.type
_entity_poly.pdbx_seq_one_letter_code
_entity_poly.pdbx_strand_id
1 'polypeptide(L)'
;MATCTDTLARASEARYKQGTHELEISFGGELDLHKHFQNCTKNPGHLNFIPIDSLRMHHLPKVLRRRTTFDWIKYIAKRTVKLSVRYVSSHRQPPLPLSDYAGQDILTVGSGFMSDICLVEGKHEMPCPFDNCPEQPGQHQVYGYIIITTAAHVVFDDDEAKNTTVEFFYDNPNDRSNVRTARGVKVGAVSVEGDFCEMLCVTHDRQLLNAIEENMHFKEDLSHDRQLFDSIEENFKEDENVPLVRDEVFQDYIRTPLFYIECRKNDDIACPLEG
;
A
#
# COMPACT_ATOMS: atom_id res chain seq x y z
N MET A 1 32.38 12.47 -0.17
CA MET A 1 31.45 12.60 -1.30
C MET A 1 31.35 11.25 -1.97
N ALA A 2 30.37 10.43 -1.61
CA ALA A 2 30.06 9.22 -2.37
C ALA A 2 29.51 9.65 -3.73
N THR A 3 30.12 9.21 -4.82
CA THR A 3 29.66 9.52 -6.17
C THR A 3 28.32 8.85 -6.43
N CYS A 4 27.40 9.53 -7.10
CA CYS A 4 26.05 9.06 -7.46
C CYS A 4 25.96 7.64 -8.09
N THR A 5 27.04 7.14 -8.68
CA THR A 5 27.13 5.76 -9.20
C THR A 5 27.16 4.69 -8.10
N ASP A 6 27.61 5.04 -6.90
CA ASP A 6 27.73 4.13 -5.75
C ASP A 6 26.36 3.82 -5.12
N THR A 7 25.44 4.79 -5.06
CA THR A 7 24.12 4.60 -4.44
C THR A 7 23.24 3.63 -5.23
N LEU A 8 23.26 3.69 -6.57
CA LEU A 8 22.50 2.78 -7.44
C LEU A 8 23.00 1.35 -7.40
N ALA A 9 24.33 1.15 -7.35
CA ALA A 9 24.94 -0.16 -7.24
C ALA A 9 24.58 -0.80 -5.89
N ARG A 10 24.71 -0.04 -4.80
CA ARG A 10 24.33 -0.45 -3.45
C ARG A 10 22.85 -0.84 -3.36
N ALA A 11 21.96 -0.04 -3.93
CA ALA A 11 20.54 -0.35 -3.97
C ALA A 11 20.22 -1.61 -4.78
N SER A 12 20.95 -1.87 -5.87
CA SER A 12 20.78 -3.08 -6.67
C SER A 12 21.25 -4.34 -5.93
N GLU A 13 22.38 -4.25 -5.24
CA GLU A 13 22.86 -5.33 -4.36
C GLU A 13 21.88 -5.59 -3.20
N ALA A 14 21.37 -4.51 -2.59
CA ALA A 14 20.40 -4.59 -1.51
C ALA A 14 19.10 -5.29 -1.94
N ARG A 15 18.54 -4.94 -3.10
CA ARG A 15 17.39 -5.62 -3.69
C ARG A 15 17.66 -7.09 -3.98
N TYR A 16 18.84 -7.43 -4.51
CA TYR A 16 19.22 -8.82 -4.77
C TYR A 16 19.22 -9.67 -3.48
N LYS A 17 19.67 -9.10 -2.36
CA LYS A 17 19.70 -9.78 -1.05
C LYS A 17 18.31 -9.98 -0.43
N GLN A 18 17.28 -9.23 -0.85
CA GLN A 18 15.91 -9.39 -0.34
C GLN A 18 15.22 -10.67 -0.85
N GLY A 19 15.77 -11.32 -1.88
CA GLY A 19 15.22 -12.54 -2.44
C GLY A 19 13.93 -12.28 -3.23
N THR A 20 12.84 -12.90 -2.81
CA THR A 20 11.52 -12.81 -3.46
C THR A 20 10.67 -11.64 -2.96
N HIS A 21 11.11 -10.93 -1.92
CA HIS A 21 10.39 -9.79 -1.36
C HIS A 21 10.65 -8.54 -2.20
N GLU A 22 9.65 -8.09 -2.95
CA GLU A 22 9.78 -6.94 -3.83
C GLU A 22 9.65 -5.63 -3.07
N LEU A 23 10.77 -4.95 -2.85
CA LEU A 23 10.82 -3.62 -2.25
C LEU A 23 11.83 -2.75 -3.00
N GLU A 24 11.50 -1.48 -3.19
CA GLU A 24 12.46 -0.52 -3.75
C GLU A 24 13.27 0.12 -2.61
N ILE A 25 14.59 0.17 -2.76
CA ILE A 25 15.51 0.75 -1.76
C ILE A 25 16.30 1.88 -2.42
N SER A 26 16.32 3.05 -1.79
CA SER A 26 17.09 4.20 -2.26
C SER A 26 18.00 4.78 -1.17
N PHE A 27 19.31 4.72 -1.44
CA PHE A 27 20.34 5.36 -0.61
C PHE A 27 20.52 6.85 -0.90
N GLY A 28 20.06 7.34 -2.06
CA GLY A 28 20.09 8.77 -2.41
C GLY A 28 18.75 9.48 -2.25
N GLY A 29 17.78 8.84 -1.60
CA GLY A 29 16.42 9.35 -1.45
C GLY A 29 15.64 9.41 -2.76
N GLU A 30 14.65 10.30 -2.84
CA GLU A 30 13.72 10.35 -3.97
C GLU A 30 14.38 10.71 -5.31
N LEU A 31 15.48 11.48 -5.28
CA LEU A 31 16.21 11.89 -6.48
C LEU A 31 16.79 10.69 -7.26
N ASP A 32 17.11 9.60 -6.57
CA ASP A 32 17.64 8.39 -7.20
C ASP A 32 16.55 7.49 -7.78
N LEU A 33 15.27 7.64 -7.37
CA LEU A 33 14.16 6.82 -7.88
C LEU A 33 13.98 6.97 -9.40
N HIS A 34 14.20 8.16 -9.95
CA HIS A 34 14.15 8.35 -11.41
C HIS A 34 15.23 7.54 -12.15
N LYS A 35 16.42 7.40 -11.56
CA LYS A 35 17.51 6.61 -12.11
C LYS A 35 17.23 5.11 -11.96
N HIS A 36 16.63 4.71 -10.84
CA HIS A 36 16.13 3.34 -10.65
C HIS A 36 15.10 2.96 -11.71
N PHE A 37 14.18 3.87 -12.04
CA PHE A 37 13.20 3.66 -13.11
C PHE A 37 13.88 3.45 -14.49
N GLN A 38 14.88 4.26 -14.83
CA GLN A 38 15.64 4.11 -16.08
C GLN A 38 16.40 2.78 -16.18
N ASN A 39 16.81 2.22 -15.05
CA ASN A 39 17.57 0.97 -14.96
C ASN A 39 16.70 -0.25 -14.58
N CYS A 40 15.38 -0.09 -14.55
CA CYS A 40 14.46 -1.14 -14.12
C CYS A 40 14.44 -2.28 -15.14
N THR A 41 14.87 -3.48 -14.75
CA THR A 41 14.91 -4.64 -15.66
C THR A 41 13.52 -5.14 -16.07
N LYS A 42 12.48 -4.85 -15.28
CA LYS A 42 11.07 -5.10 -15.67
C LYS A 42 10.60 -4.17 -16.80
N ASN A 43 11.24 -3.01 -16.95
CA ASN A 43 10.94 -2.02 -17.99
C ASN A 43 12.16 -1.87 -18.94
N PRO A 44 12.24 -2.70 -19.99
CA PRO A 44 11.35 -2.48 -21.13
C PRO A 44 10.34 -3.61 -21.41
N GLY A 45 10.29 -4.66 -20.60
CA GLY A 45 9.42 -5.82 -20.85
C GLY A 45 7.91 -5.52 -20.82
N HIS A 46 7.51 -4.38 -20.24
CA HIS A 46 6.12 -4.00 -20.01
C HIS A 46 5.65 -2.90 -20.98
N LEU A 47 5.99 -2.99 -22.28
CA LEU A 47 5.62 -1.99 -23.31
C LEU A 47 4.11 -1.75 -23.43
N ASN A 48 3.30 -2.73 -23.06
CA ASN A 48 1.85 -2.69 -23.12
C ASN A 48 1.21 -2.31 -21.77
N PHE A 49 1.99 -1.76 -20.84
CA PHE A 49 1.44 -1.23 -19.59
C PHE A 49 0.47 -0.08 -19.90
N ILE A 50 -0.76 -0.19 -19.40
CA ILE A 50 -1.79 0.83 -19.56
C ILE A 50 -1.95 1.52 -18.21
N PRO A 51 -1.55 2.80 -18.09
CA PRO A 51 -1.78 3.57 -16.88
C PRO A 51 -3.26 3.56 -16.51
N ILE A 52 -3.60 3.54 -15.22
CA ILE A 52 -4.99 3.41 -14.80
C ILE A 52 -5.86 4.53 -15.39
N ASP A 53 -5.37 5.76 -15.48
CA ASP A 53 -6.09 6.89 -16.08
C ASP A 53 -6.39 6.70 -17.57
N SER A 54 -5.55 5.93 -18.26
CA SER A 54 -5.71 5.55 -19.67
C SER A 54 -6.50 4.26 -19.85
N LEU A 55 -6.75 3.48 -18.79
CA LEU A 55 -7.54 2.26 -18.87
C LEU A 55 -8.97 2.54 -19.35
N ARG A 56 -9.45 1.72 -20.28
CA ARG A 56 -10.77 1.79 -20.93
C ARG A 56 -11.30 0.37 -21.05
N MET A 57 -12.61 0.20 -21.15
CA MET A 57 -13.25 -1.12 -21.22
C MET A 57 -12.64 -2.04 -22.28
N HIS A 58 -12.33 -1.53 -23.47
CA HIS A 58 -11.79 -2.33 -24.57
C HIS A 58 -10.36 -2.83 -24.33
N HIS A 59 -9.63 -2.22 -23.39
CA HIS A 59 -8.30 -2.68 -22.96
C HIS A 59 -8.38 -3.98 -22.15
N LEU A 60 -9.54 -4.29 -21.55
CA LEU A 60 -9.74 -5.55 -20.83
C LEU A 60 -9.91 -6.71 -21.81
N PRO A 61 -9.47 -7.93 -21.44
CA PRO A 61 -9.80 -9.16 -22.16
C PRO A 61 -11.30 -9.28 -22.38
N LYS A 62 -11.75 -9.82 -23.52
CA LYS A 62 -13.17 -9.84 -23.91
C LYS A 62 -14.11 -10.38 -22.82
N VAL A 63 -13.68 -11.44 -22.13
CA VAL A 63 -14.43 -12.09 -21.03
C VAL A 63 -14.62 -11.17 -19.80
N LEU A 64 -13.70 -10.22 -19.59
CA LEU A 64 -13.70 -9.25 -18.50
C LEU A 64 -14.28 -7.88 -18.88
N ARG A 65 -14.76 -7.68 -20.12
CA ARG A 65 -15.35 -6.40 -20.57
C ARG A 65 -16.76 -6.16 -20.01
N ARG A 66 -16.92 -6.32 -18.70
CA ARG A 66 -18.14 -6.05 -17.96
C ARG A 66 -17.98 -4.74 -17.20
N ARG A 67 -19.07 -3.98 -17.08
CA ARG A 67 -19.06 -2.70 -16.35
C ARG A 67 -18.60 -2.88 -14.90
N THR A 68 -19.10 -3.92 -14.24
CA THR A 68 -18.73 -4.29 -12.87
C THR A 68 -17.24 -4.54 -12.72
N THR A 69 -16.62 -5.34 -13.59
CA THR A 69 -15.18 -5.63 -13.55
C THR A 69 -14.34 -4.38 -13.77
N PHE A 70 -14.71 -3.55 -14.76
CA PHE A 70 -13.98 -2.31 -15.04
C PHE A 70 -14.06 -1.32 -13.87
N ASP A 71 -15.26 -1.14 -13.29
CA ASP A 71 -15.45 -0.26 -12.15
C ASP A 71 -14.74 -0.80 -10.90
N TRP A 72 -14.72 -2.12 -10.71
CA TRP A 72 -13.97 -2.78 -9.63
C TRP A 72 -12.46 -2.57 -9.78
N ILE A 73 -11.87 -2.72 -10.97
CA ILE A 73 -10.45 -2.42 -11.22
C ILE A 73 -10.13 -0.96 -10.88
N LYS A 74 -11.00 -0.03 -11.32
CA LYS A 74 -10.86 1.40 -11.01
C LYS A 74 -10.97 1.68 -9.52
N TYR A 75 -11.86 0.97 -8.83
CA TYR A 75 -12.05 1.07 -7.40
C TYR A 75 -10.83 0.57 -6.62
N ILE A 76 -10.28 -0.60 -6.96
CA ILE A 76 -9.06 -1.13 -6.33
C ILE A 76 -7.89 -0.16 -6.55
N ALA A 77 -7.70 0.33 -7.78
CA ALA A 77 -6.61 1.26 -8.08
C ALA A 77 -6.64 2.53 -7.22
N LYS A 78 -7.84 3.09 -6.97
CA LYS A 78 -8.00 4.26 -6.08
C LYS A 78 -7.63 3.99 -4.62
N ARG A 79 -7.69 2.73 -4.19
CA ARG A 79 -7.33 2.29 -2.83
C ARG A 79 -5.89 1.81 -2.73
N THR A 80 -5.23 1.58 -3.86
CA THR A 80 -3.80 1.29 -3.90
C THR A 80 -3.03 2.53 -3.50
N VAL A 81 -2.15 2.37 -2.52
CA VAL A 81 -1.30 3.44 -1.99
C VAL A 81 0.17 3.11 -2.21
N LYS A 82 0.99 4.15 -2.24
CA LYS A 82 2.45 4.03 -2.22
C LYS A 82 2.93 4.34 -0.80
N LEU A 83 3.75 3.46 -0.24
CA LEU A 83 4.37 3.67 1.06
C LEU A 83 5.82 4.11 0.85
N SER A 84 6.24 5.14 1.56
CA SER A 84 7.62 5.60 1.64
C SER A 84 8.07 5.52 3.09
N VAL A 85 8.85 4.50 3.42
CA VAL A 85 9.33 4.21 4.78
C VAL A 85 10.77 4.73 4.89
N ARG A 86 11.05 5.59 5.86
CA ARG A 86 12.36 6.29 5.95
C ARG A 86 13.31 5.74 7.01
N TYR A 87 12.90 4.70 7.72
CA TYR A 87 13.67 4.07 8.77
C TYR A 87 13.50 2.56 8.68
N VAL A 88 14.60 1.83 8.86
CA VAL A 88 14.58 0.38 8.98
C VAL A 88 14.73 0.04 10.47
N SER A 89 13.77 -0.68 11.03
CA SER A 89 13.74 -0.96 12.47
C SER A 89 15.00 -1.68 12.94
N SER A 90 15.51 -1.26 14.10
CA SER A 90 16.59 -1.96 14.79
C SER A 90 16.20 -3.38 15.24
N HIS A 91 14.91 -3.70 15.25
CA HIS A 91 14.38 -5.02 15.56
C HIS A 91 14.40 -5.99 14.37
N ARG A 92 14.72 -5.53 13.15
CA ARG A 92 14.89 -6.42 12.00
C ARG A 92 16.16 -7.26 12.15
N GLN A 93 16.00 -8.52 12.56
CA GLN A 93 17.09 -9.48 12.69
C GLN A 93 17.10 -10.49 11.54
N PRO A 94 18.26 -11.05 11.15
CA PRO A 94 18.29 -12.14 10.19
C PRO A 94 17.38 -13.30 10.63
N PRO A 95 16.63 -13.94 9.71
CA PRO A 95 16.73 -13.84 8.25
C PRO A 95 15.76 -12.82 7.60
N LEU A 96 15.24 -11.85 8.35
CA LEU A 96 14.26 -10.90 7.81
C LEU A 96 14.84 -10.03 6.68
N PRO A 97 14.04 -9.69 5.65
CA PRO A 97 14.43 -8.68 4.67
C PRO A 97 14.84 -7.39 5.38
N LEU A 98 15.88 -6.73 4.84
CA LEU A 98 16.48 -5.50 5.37
C LEU A 98 17.24 -5.63 6.70
N SER A 99 17.48 -6.83 7.24
CA SER A 99 18.24 -6.98 8.50
C SER A 99 19.63 -6.35 8.47
N ASP A 100 20.29 -6.32 7.30
CA ASP A 100 21.61 -5.66 7.10
C ASP A 100 21.57 -4.14 7.31
N TYR A 101 20.37 -3.56 7.30
CA TYR A 101 20.11 -2.14 7.39
C TYR A 101 19.40 -1.74 8.68
N ALA A 102 19.24 -2.68 9.63
CA ALA A 102 18.58 -2.42 10.91
C ALA A 102 19.15 -1.19 11.63
N GLY A 103 18.26 -0.29 12.05
CA GLY A 103 18.61 0.95 12.74
C GLY A 103 19.06 2.10 11.83
N GLN A 104 19.02 1.96 10.50
CA GLN A 104 19.45 2.99 9.57
C GLN A 104 18.27 3.78 8.97
N ASP A 105 18.51 5.08 8.76
CA ASP A 105 17.61 5.96 8.01
C ASP A 105 17.81 5.77 6.50
N ILE A 106 17.11 4.80 5.93
CA ILE A 106 17.13 4.51 4.49
C ILE A 106 15.71 4.60 3.96
N LEU A 107 15.55 5.23 2.80
CA LEU A 107 14.27 5.26 2.10
C LEU A 107 14.02 3.91 1.44
N THR A 108 12.94 3.27 1.84
CA THR A 108 12.35 2.16 1.11
C THR A 108 10.95 2.51 0.63
N VAL A 109 10.56 1.93 -0.50
CA VAL A 109 9.28 2.21 -1.14
C VAL A 109 8.59 0.90 -1.46
N GLY A 110 7.34 0.80 -1.04
CA GLY A 110 6.46 -0.35 -1.29
C GLY A 110 5.05 0.09 -1.67
N SER A 111 4.18 -0.90 -1.86
CA SER A 111 2.76 -0.68 -2.12
C SER A 111 1.91 -1.17 -0.97
N GLY A 112 0.73 -0.60 -0.85
CA GLY A 112 -0.27 -1.06 0.10
C GLY A 112 -1.67 -0.83 -0.44
N PHE A 113 -2.64 -1.18 0.39
CA PHE A 113 -4.05 -1.09 0.09
C PHE A 113 -4.77 -0.46 1.27
N MET A 114 -5.54 0.59 1.03
CA MET A 114 -6.39 1.20 2.04
C MET A 114 -7.57 0.28 2.32
N SER A 115 -7.58 -0.44 3.44
CA SER A 115 -8.56 -1.48 3.78
C SER A 115 -9.86 -0.94 4.37
N ASP A 116 -9.77 0.09 5.21
CA ASP A 116 -10.92 0.69 5.87
C ASP A 116 -10.62 2.11 6.38
N ILE A 117 -11.66 2.79 6.85
CA ILE A 117 -11.52 4.03 7.61
C ILE A 117 -12.29 3.93 8.93
N CYS A 118 -11.64 4.22 10.04
CA CYS A 118 -12.30 4.35 11.33
C CYS A 118 -12.72 5.79 11.54
N LEU A 119 -14.03 6.02 11.48
CA LEU A 119 -14.68 7.27 11.88
C LEU A 119 -15.27 7.06 13.26
N VAL A 120 -14.77 7.80 14.24
CA VAL A 120 -15.23 7.69 15.63
C VAL A 120 -16.52 8.49 15.75
N GLU A 121 -17.68 7.83 15.79
CA GLU A 121 -19.00 8.43 16.07
C GLU A 121 -19.27 9.78 15.36
N GLY A 122 -18.97 9.88 14.06
CA GLY A 122 -19.18 11.12 13.29
C GLY A 122 -18.18 12.25 13.58
N LYS A 123 -17.15 12.00 14.39
CA LYS A 123 -15.98 12.87 14.56
C LYS A 123 -14.92 12.47 13.54
N HIS A 124 -14.95 13.20 12.44
CA HIS A 124 -13.86 13.16 11.48
C HIS A 124 -12.61 13.83 12.04
N GLU A 125 -12.75 14.74 13.01
CA GLU A 125 -11.66 15.53 13.58
C GLU A 125 -11.21 14.97 14.94
N MET A 126 -9.93 14.66 15.07
CA MET A 126 -9.33 14.12 16.29
C MET A 126 -7.99 14.77 16.59
N PRO A 127 -7.57 14.90 17.86
CA PRO A 127 -6.27 15.46 18.18
C PRO A 127 -5.16 14.68 17.48
N CYS A 128 -4.19 15.40 16.93
CA CYS A 128 -3.04 14.78 16.28
C CYS A 128 -2.28 13.87 17.27
N PRO A 129 -1.99 12.60 16.92
CA PRO A 129 -1.32 11.66 17.83
C PRO A 129 0.20 11.90 17.94
N PHE A 130 0.76 12.88 17.23
CA PHE A 130 2.19 13.16 17.21
C PHE A 130 2.52 14.35 18.10
N ASP A 131 3.29 14.12 19.18
CA ASP A 131 3.74 15.17 20.10
C ASP A 131 4.55 16.27 19.38
N ASN A 132 5.36 15.88 18.39
CA ASN A 132 6.14 16.76 17.53
C ASN A 132 5.77 16.55 16.07
N CYS A 133 4.51 16.85 15.73
CA CYS A 133 4.01 16.65 14.38
C CYS A 133 4.86 17.41 13.33
N PRO A 134 5.33 16.73 12.27
CA PRO A 134 6.16 17.35 11.24
C PRO A 134 5.38 18.27 10.30
N GLU A 135 4.05 18.17 10.26
CA GLU A 135 3.21 18.92 9.31
C GLU A 135 2.71 20.24 9.89
N GLN A 136 2.36 20.25 11.18
CA GLN A 136 1.82 21.43 11.86
C GLN A 136 2.33 21.51 13.30
N PRO A 137 2.88 22.64 13.76
CA PRO A 137 3.31 22.81 15.13
C PRO A 137 2.12 23.04 16.08
N GLY A 138 2.24 22.59 17.33
CA GLY A 138 1.23 22.82 18.38
C GLY A 138 0.04 21.86 18.32
N GLN A 139 -1.01 22.14 19.12
CA GLN A 139 -2.23 21.34 19.13
C GLN A 139 -3.05 21.60 17.86
N HIS A 140 -3.31 20.54 17.10
CA HIS A 140 -4.10 20.58 15.87
C HIS A 140 -4.83 19.25 15.68
N GLN A 141 -5.72 19.21 14.69
CA GLN A 141 -6.56 18.06 14.38
C GLN A 141 -6.02 17.27 13.19
N VAL A 142 -6.29 15.97 13.19
CA VAL A 142 -6.19 15.06 12.05
C VAL A 142 -7.59 14.59 11.65
N TYR A 143 -7.69 14.05 10.44
CA TYR A 143 -8.95 13.69 9.79
C TYR A 143 -9.05 12.17 9.59
N GLY A 144 -9.65 11.47 10.56
CA GLY A 144 -9.89 10.03 10.54
C GLY A 144 -8.64 9.15 10.73
N TYR A 145 -8.88 7.88 11.10
CA TYR A 145 -7.86 6.82 11.07
C TYR A 145 -8.06 5.97 9.83
N ILE A 146 -7.03 5.90 8.99
CA ILE A 146 -7.03 5.14 7.75
C ILE A 146 -6.27 3.84 7.99
N ILE A 147 -6.90 2.70 7.72
CA ILE A 147 -6.27 1.40 7.84
C ILE A 147 -5.59 1.06 6.52
N ILE A 148 -4.28 0.87 6.55
CA ILE A 148 -3.49 0.44 5.40
C ILE A 148 -3.00 -0.99 5.63
N THR A 149 -3.29 -1.86 4.68
CA THR A 149 -2.70 -3.18 4.59
C THR A 149 -1.51 -3.14 3.63
N THR A 150 -0.40 -3.73 4.01
CA THR A 150 0.81 -3.89 3.20
C THR A 150 1.50 -5.20 3.59
N ALA A 151 2.70 -5.44 3.07
CA ALA A 151 3.48 -6.61 3.41
C ALA A 151 4.38 -6.34 4.63
N ALA A 152 4.66 -7.36 5.45
CA ALA A 152 5.51 -7.24 6.64
C ALA A 152 6.96 -6.88 6.27
N HIS A 153 7.42 -7.28 5.08
CA HIS A 153 8.72 -6.86 4.57
C HIS A 153 8.78 -5.37 4.21
N VAL A 154 7.63 -4.70 3.99
CA VAL A 154 7.55 -3.25 3.73
C VAL A 154 7.49 -2.47 5.04
N VAL A 155 6.59 -2.84 5.95
CA VAL A 155 6.48 -2.26 7.31
C VAL A 155 6.42 -3.40 8.31
N PHE A 156 7.40 -3.45 9.21
CA PHE A 156 7.58 -4.54 10.17
C PHE A 156 7.04 -4.25 11.56
N ASP A 157 7.21 -3.02 12.04
CA ASP A 157 6.82 -2.63 13.40
C ASP A 157 6.41 -1.14 13.51
N ASP A 158 6.11 -0.71 14.74
CA ASP A 158 5.69 0.65 15.06
C ASP A 158 6.75 1.71 14.70
N ASP A 159 8.04 1.38 14.78
CA ASP A 159 9.09 2.34 14.47
C ASP A 159 9.14 2.62 12.97
N GLU A 160 8.94 1.60 12.14
CA GLU A 160 8.79 1.78 10.69
C GLU A 160 7.48 2.47 10.34
N ALA A 161 6.37 2.09 10.99
CA ALA A 161 5.07 2.71 10.77
C ALA A 161 5.11 4.23 11.02
N LYS A 162 5.68 4.68 12.14
CA LYS A 162 5.83 6.11 12.47
C LYS A 162 6.69 6.88 11.48
N ASN A 163 7.61 6.19 10.81
CA ASN A 163 8.50 6.75 9.80
C ASN A 163 7.99 6.54 8.36
N THR A 164 6.71 6.20 8.22
CA THR A 164 6.07 5.95 6.92
C THR A 164 5.18 7.11 6.50
N THR A 165 5.37 7.57 5.26
CA THR A 165 4.40 8.40 4.53
C THR A 165 3.65 7.54 3.54
N VAL A 166 2.33 7.69 3.51
CA VAL A 166 1.43 7.01 2.57
C VAL A 166 0.94 8.02 1.54
N GLU A 167 1.12 7.73 0.25
CA GLU A 167 0.66 8.56 -0.86
C GLU A 167 -0.52 7.90 -1.58
N PHE A 168 -1.59 8.68 -1.78
CA PHE A 168 -2.80 8.33 -2.52
C PHE A 168 -2.81 9.05 -3.87
N PHE A 169 -3.54 8.48 -4.83
CA PHE A 169 -3.80 9.10 -6.14
C PHE A 169 -2.52 9.51 -6.89
N TYR A 170 -1.49 8.66 -6.79
CA TYR A 170 -0.15 8.90 -7.34
C TYR A 170 0.05 8.36 -8.76
N ASP A 171 -1.04 8.02 -9.43
CA ASP A 171 -1.06 7.32 -10.71
C ASP A 171 -0.40 8.08 -11.87
N ASN A 172 -0.41 9.42 -11.80
CA ASN A 172 0.20 10.27 -12.82
C ASN A 172 1.59 10.74 -12.37
N PRO A 173 2.69 10.21 -12.95
CA PRO A 173 4.04 10.62 -12.57
C PRO A 173 4.38 12.05 -13.02
N ASN A 174 3.65 12.62 -13.99
CA ASN A 174 3.89 13.96 -14.53
C ASN A 174 3.04 15.03 -13.84
N ASP A 175 2.00 14.63 -13.10
CA ASP A 175 1.12 15.55 -12.37
C ASP A 175 0.84 15.00 -10.97
N ARG A 176 1.52 15.59 -9.98
CA ARG A 176 1.36 15.24 -8.57
C ARG A 176 0.41 16.17 -7.82
N SER A 177 -0.29 17.07 -8.50
CA SER A 177 -1.19 18.05 -7.84
C SER A 177 -2.36 17.41 -7.09
N ASN A 178 -2.75 16.20 -7.52
CA ASN A 178 -3.81 15.41 -6.88
C ASN A 178 -3.28 14.42 -5.84
N VAL A 179 -1.97 14.30 -5.64
CA VAL A 179 -1.40 13.39 -4.66
C VAL A 179 -1.74 13.90 -3.26
N ARG A 180 -2.25 12.98 -2.45
CA ARG A 180 -2.66 13.24 -1.07
C ARG A 180 -1.91 12.31 -0.15
N THR A 181 -1.68 12.74 1.09
CA THR A 181 -0.79 12.02 2.00
C THR A 181 -1.41 11.73 3.35
N ALA A 182 -0.99 10.61 3.94
CA ALA A 182 -1.24 10.23 5.32
C ALA A 182 0.08 9.80 5.99
N ARG A 183 0.09 9.77 7.32
CA ARG A 183 1.23 9.37 8.14
C ARG A 183 0.90 8.12 8.93
N GLY A 184 1.82 7.16 8.96
CA GLY A 184 1.69 6.00 9.82
C GLY A 184 1.83 6.39 11.30
N VAL A 185 1.05 5.72 12.14
CA VAL A 185 1.00 5.95 13.59
C VAL A 185 1.55 4.74 14.34
N LYS A 186 1.05 3.55 14.01
CA LYS A 186 1.45 2.28 14.61
C LYS A 186 0.98 1.11 13.75
N VAL A 187 1.53 -0.06 14.01
CA VAL A 187 1.05 -1.34 13.49
C VAL A 187 -0.14 -1.80 14.35
N GLY A 188 -1.22 -2.23 13.68
CA GLY A 188 -2.36 -2.89 14.32
C GLY A 188 -2.18 -4.39 14.41
N ALA A 189 -1.74 -5.01 13.31
CA ALA A 189 -1.45 -6.45 13.23
C ALA A 189 -0.28 -6.70 12.27
N VAL A 190 0.58 -7.66 12.59
CA VAL A 190 1.68 -8.08 11.72
C VAL A 190 1.88 -9.59 11.78
N SER A 191 2.07 -10.21 10.62
CA SER A 191 2.47 -11.59 10.45
C SER A 191 3.67 -11.63 9.52
N VAL A 192 4.84 -11.88 10.10
CA VAL A 192 6.10 -12.00 9.35
C VAL A 192 6.08 -13.24 8.44
N GLU A 193 5.55 -14.36 8.94
CA GLU A 193 5.47 -15.60 8.18
C GLU A 193 4.52 -15.49 6.99
N GLY A 194 3.38 -14.81 7.17
CA GLY A 194 2.43 -14.53 6.10
C GLY A 194 2.73 -13.28 5.30
N ASP A 195 3.88 -12.64 5.54
CA ASP A 195 4.31 -11.38 4.94
C ASP A 195 3.20 -10.32 4.87
N PHE A 196 2.54 -10.10 6.00
CA PHE A 196 1.35 -9.26 6.13
C PHE A 196 1.53 -8.23 7.24
N CYS A 197 1.13 -6.99 6.98
CA CYS A 197 1.07 -5.92 7.97
C CYS A 197 -0.19 -5.08 7.77
N GLU A 198 -0.88 -4.78 8.86
CA GLU A 198 -1.90 -3.76 8.94
C GLU A 198 -1.40 -2.63 9.82
N MET A 199 -1.39 -1.41 9.29
CA MET A 199 -0.95 -0.22 10.00
C MET A 199 -2.05 0.85 10.02
N LEU A 200 -2.11 1.57 11.14
CA LEU A 200 -2.99 2.71 11.29
C LEU A 200 -2.27 3.97 10.81
N CYS A 201 -2.97 4.75 10.00
CA CYS A 201 -2.51 6.02 9.49
C CYS A 201 -3.48 7.14 9.85
N VAL A 202 -3.00 8.38 9.88
CA VAL A 202 -3.83 9.59 10.01
C VAL A 202 -3.47 10.58 8.92
N THR A 203 -4.40 11.47 8.56
CA THR A 203 -4.11 12.53 7.59
C THR A 203 -4.45 13.90 8.16
N HIS A 204 -3.63 14.90 7.84
CA HIS A 204 -3.92 16.31 8.08
C HIS A 204 -4.71 16.95 6.93
N ASP A 205 -4.99 16.20 5.87
CA ASP A 205 -5.68 16.67 4.69
C ASP A 205 -7.14 16.21 4.68
N ARG A 206 -8.06 17.12 5.02
CA ARG A 206 -9.50 16.86 4.96
C ARG A 206 -9.98 16.50 3.55
N GLN A 207 -9.31 16.97 2.50
CA GLN A 207 -9.68 16.63 1.13
C GLN A 207 -9.39 15.16 0.82
N LEU A 208 -8.38 14.56 1.46
CA LEU A 208 -8.14 13.11 1.35
C LEU A 208 -9.31 12.34 1.96
N LEU A 209 -9.76 12.71 3.16
CA LEU A 209 -10.90 12.07 3.81
C LEU A 209 -12.15 12.12 2.94
N ASN A 210 -12.51 13.32 2.44
CA ASN A 210 -13.67 13.48 1.57
C ASN A 210 -13.56 12.61 0.31
N ALA A 211 -12.38 12.58 -0.32
CA ALA A 211 -12.14 11.75 -1.49
C ALA A 211 -12.27 10.25 -1.17
N ILE A 212 -11.80 9.80 0.00
CA ILE A 212 -11.97 8.41 0.43
C ILE A 212 -13.46 8.08 0.64
N GLU A 213 -14.20 8.93 1.35
CA GLU A 213 -15.63 8.73 1.63
C GLU A 213 -16.46 8.65 0.35
N GLU A 214 -16.27 9.59 -0.59
CA GLU A 214 -16.91 9.57 -1.90
C GLU A 214 -16.63 8.27 -2.67
N ASN A 215 -15.41 7.73 -2.55
CA ASN A 215 -15.03 6.48 -3.19
C ASN A 215 -15.52 5.23 -2.43
N MET A 216 -15.82 5.34 -1.13
CA MET A 216 -16.31 4.22 -0.30
C MET A 216 -17.82 4.05 -0.34
N HIS A 217 -18.61 5.08 -0.62
CA HIS A 217 -20.05 4.93 -0.88
C HIS A 217 -20.37 4.00 -2.07
N PHE A 218 -19.41 3.81 -2.98
CA PHE A 218 -19.51 2.82 -4.05
C PHE A 218 -19.54 1.35 -3.55
N LYS A 219 -19.08 1.10 -2.33
CA LYS A 219 -18.95 -0.23 -1.71
C LYS A 219 -20.29 -0.81 -1.26
N GLU A 220 -21.27 0.03 -0.91
CA GLU A 220 -22.63 -0.42 -0.54
C GLU A 220 -23.39 -0.99 -1.75
N ASP A 221 -23.14 -0.46 -2.96
CA ASP A 221 -23.65 -1.01 -4.22
C ASP A 221 -22.89 -2.26 -4.70
N LEU A 222 -21.66 -2.49 -4.20
CA LEU A 222 -20.78 -3.61 -4.55
C LEU A 222 -20.66 -4.68 -3.46
N SER A 223 -21.70 -4.92 -2.66
CA SER A 223 -21.81 -6.07 -1.72
C SER A 223 -21.62 -7.48 -2.37
N HIS A 224 -21.24 -7.51 -3.64
CA HIS A 224 -20.89 -8.62 -4.50
C HIS A 224 -19.38 -8.78 -4.73
N ASP A 225 -18.48 -8.04 -4.06
CA ASP A 225 -17.02 -8.16 -4.31
C ASP A 225 -16.57 -9.63 -4.31
N ARG A 226 -16.91 -10.41 -3.27
CA ARG A 226 -16.63 -11.86 -3.23
C ARG A 226 -17.26 -12.62 -4.40
N GLN A 227 -18.52 -12.36 -4.75
CA GLN A 227 -19.20 -13.05 -5.85
C GLN A 227 -18.63 -12.68 -7.23
N LEU A 228 -18.17 -11.43 -7.40
CA LEU A 228 -17.52 -10.97 -8.62
C LEU A 228 -16.13 -11.62 -8.75
N PHE A 229 -15.38 -11.71 -7.65
CA PHE A 229 -14.10 -12.43 -7.61
C PHE A 229 -14.27 -13.92 -7.91
N ASP A 230 -15.19 -14.59 -7.20
CA ASP A 230 -15.49 -16.02 -7.43
C ASP A 230 -15.91 -16.23 -8.89
N SER A 231 -16.75 -15.34 -9.43
CA SER A 231 -17.14 -15.39 -10.85
C SER A 231 -15.95 -15.15 -11.79
N ILE A 232 -15.05 -14.20 -11.49
CA ILE A 232 -13.84 -13.97 -12.29
C ILE A 232 -12.94 -15.21 -12.27
N GLU A 233 -12.70 -15.80 -11.10
CA GLU A 233 -11.88 -17.00 -10.95
C GLU A 233 -12.49 -18.21 -11.68
N GLU A 234 -13.81 -18.40 -11.61
CA GLU A 234 -14.52 -19.42 -12.38
C GLU A 234 -14.41 -19.20 -13.89
N ASN A 235 -14.57 -17.97 -14.38
CA ASN A 235 -14.44 -17.64 -15.80
C ASN A 235 -13.00 -17.87 -16.33
N PHE A 236 -11.97 -17.75 -15.47
CA PHE A 236 -10.59 -18.05 -15.83
C PHE A 236 -10.26 -19.55 -15.81
N LYS A 237 -11.07 -20.40 -15.18
CA LYS A 237 -10.92 -21.87 -15.22
C LYS A 237 -11.38 -22.49 -16.53
N GLU A 238 -12.21 -21.80 -17.32
CA GLU A 238 -12.79 -22.32 -18.57
C GLU A 238 -11.95 -22.03 -19.83
N ASP A 239 -10.88 -21.23 -19.73
CA ASP A 239 -10.02 -20.88 -20.88
C ASP A 239 -8.65 -21.58 -20.78
N GLU A 240 -8.53 -22.77 -21.39
CA GLU A 240 -7.30 -23.61 -21.39
C GLU A 240 -6.06 -22.91 -22.00
N ASN A 241 -6.22 -21.74 -22.64
CA ASN A 241 -5.13 -20.99 -23.27
C ASN A 241 -4.63 -19.79 -22.47
N VAL A 242 -5.19 -19.49 -21.30
CA VAL A 242 -4.67 -18.45 -20.40
C VAL A 242 -3.80 -19.13 -19.35
N PRO A 243 -2.47 -18.86 -19.29
CA PRO A 243 -1.67 -19.32 -18.18
C PRO A 243 -2.31 -18.77 -16.90
N LEU A 244 -2.86 -19.66 -16.07
CA LEU A 244 -3.26 -19.31 -14.71
C LEU A 244 -2.04 -18.66 -14.07
N VAL A 245 -2.10 -17.36 -13.83
CA VAL A 245 -1.22 -16.70 -12.88
C VAL A 245 -1.64 -17.27 -11.54
N ARG A 246 -1.12 -18.46 -11.20
CA ARG A 246 -1.08 -18.98 -9.84
C ARG A 246 -0.06 -18.15 -9.08
N ASP A 247 -0.30 -16.84 -8.97
CA ASP A 247 0.40 -16.06 -7.97
C ASP A 247 -0.26 -16.39 -6.65
N GLU A 248 0.44 -17.13 -5.80
CA GLU A 248 0.08 -17.32 -4.39
C GLU A 248 -0.17 -15.95 -3.72
N VAL A 249 0.49 -14.89 -4.21
CA VAL A 249 0.27 -13.47 -3.87
C VAL A 249 -1.18 -13.01 -4.07
N PHE A 250 -1.86 -13.48 -5.12
CA PHE A 250 -3.25 -13.08 -5.42
C PHE A 250 -4.28 -13.82 -4.56
N GLN A 251 -3.97 -15.06 -4.16
CA GLN A 251 -4.78 -15.82 -3.20
C GLN A 251 -4.65 -15.27 -1.77
N ASP A 252 -3.47 -14.77 -1.38
CA ASP A 252 -3.28 -14.11 -0.08
C ASP A 252 -3.98 -12.73 -0.01
N TYR A 253 -4.05 -12.02 -1.14
CA TYR A 253 -4.88 -10.81 -1.30
C TYR A 253 -6.39 -11.08 -1.16
N ILE A 254 -6.85 -12.30 -1.48
CA ILE A 254 -8.24 -12.76 -1.31
C ILE A 254 -8.48 -13.34 0.10
N ARG A 255 -7.46 -13.89 0.76
CA ARG A 255 -7.55 -14.34 2.16
C ARG A 255 -7.58 -13.19 3.16
N THR A 256 -7.08 -12.02 2.77
CA THR A 256 -7.06 -10.82 3.62
C THR A 256 -8.46 -10.46 4.17
N PRO A 257 -9.55 -10.45 3.36
CA PRO A 257 -10.89 -10.25 3.90
C PRO A 257 -11.45 -11.41 4.75
N LEU A 258 -10.89 -12.63 4.68
CA LEU A 258 -11.30 -13.74 5.56
C LEU A 258 -10.65 -13.64 6.95
N PHE A 259 -9.36 -13.28 7.02
CA PHE A 259 -8.69 -12.96 8.28
C PHE A 259 -9.37 -11.76 8.97
N TYR A 260 -9.79 -10.77 8.18
CA TYR A 260 -10.55 -9.60 8.63
C TYR A 260 -11.90 -9.95 9.30
N ILE A 261 -12.55 -11.05 8.91
CA ILE A 261 -13.82 -11.50 9.51
C ILE A 261 -13.60 -12.30 10.80
N GLU A 262 -12.49 -13.04 10.93
CA GLU A 262 -12.18 -13.81 12.13
C GLU A 262 -11.56 -12.95 13.24
N CYS A 263 -10.67 -12.01 12.91
CA CYS A 263 -10.10 -11.07 13.90
C CYS A 263 -11.16 -10.12 14.50
N ARG A 264 -12.15 -9.68 13.70
CA ARG A 264 -13.27 -8.86 14.22
C ARG A 264 -14.25 -9.65 15.09
N LYS A 265 -14.29 -10.98 14.98
CA LYS A 265 -15.13 -11.84 15.84
C LYS A 265 -14.52 -12.03 17.23
N ASN A 266 -13.23 -11.76 17.39
CA ASN A 266 -12.50 -11.97 18.63
C ASN A 266 -12.20 -10.67 19.41
N ASP A 267 -12.79 -9.52 19.04
CA ASP A 267 -12.58 -8.22 19.70
C ASP A 267 -11.11 -7.74 19.79
N ASP A 268 -10.19 -8.36 19.06
CA ASP A 268 -8.73 -8.09 19.17
C ASP A 268 -8.28 -6.79 18.48
N ILE A 269 -9.14 -6.15 17.68
CA ILE A 269 -8.90 -4.83 17.11
C ILE A 269 -9.81 -3.82 17.83
N ALA A 270 -9.50 -3.56 19.10
CA ALA A 270 -10.07 -2.44 19.81
C ALA A 270 -9.70 -1.15 19.05
N CYS A 271 -10.71 -0.32 18.75
CA CYS A 271 -10.47 1.05 18.32
C CYS A 271 -9.51 1.69 19.33
N PRO A 272 -8.38 2.32 18.93
CA PRO A 272 -7.35 2.82 19.85
C PRO A 272 -7.82 3.87 20.87
N LEU A 273 -9.11 4.19 20.91
CA LEU A 273 -9.73 5.15 21.82
C LEU A 273 -10.43 4.50 23.02
N GLU A 274 -10.42 3.16 23.13
CA GLU A 274 -10.78 2.47 24.37
C GLU A 274 -9.52 2.22 25.21
N GLY A 275 -9.05 3.28 25.88
CA GLY A 275 -7.90 3.27 26.79
C GLY A 275 -7.65 4.63 27.42
#